data_AF-A0A9P7KDR4-F1
#
_entry.id   AF-A0A9P7KDR4-F1
#
_cell.length_a   1.000
_cell.length_b   1.000
_cell.length_c   1.000
_cell.angle_alpha   90.00
_cell.angle_beta   90.00
_cell.angle_gamma   90.00
#
_symmetry.space_group_name_H-M   'P 1'
#
loop_
_entity.id
_entity.type
_entity.pdbx_description
1 polymer ?
#
loop_
_entity_poly.entity_id
_entity_poly.type
_entity_poly.pdbx_seq_one_letter_code
_entity_poly.pdbx_strand_id
1 'polypeptide(L)'
;MAAGEAEHPRKNMPRAFYSVFYRLTAFFVIGSLCIGIVVPYNDPDLLNALSNARPGAGSSPYVIAMEHLHIKVLPHIVNALILTAVFSAGNSYVYCASRTLLGLALEGKAPKFMTKCTKNGVPIYCVGLVNYAIISFTYIRFHKALKAQGIARESLPHKGFWQPFCGYVDT
;
A
#
# COMPACT_ATOMS: atom_id res chain seq x y z
N MET A 1 -2.46 -2.05 -18.67
CA MET A 1 -2.67 -0.79 -19.44
C MET A 1 -1.45 -0.37 -20.24
N ALA A 2 -0.22 -0.42 -19.72
CA ALA A 2 0.99 -0.06 -20.47
C ALA A 2 1.19 -0.83 -21.80
N ALA A 3 0.58 -2.02 -21.96
CA ALA A 3 0.61 -2.79 -23.19
C ALA A 3 -0.07 -2.12 -24.40
N GLY A 4 -1.12 -1.31 -24.16
CA GLY A 4 -1.88 -0.65 -25.24
C GLY A 4 -1.23 0.64 -25.74
N GLU A 5 -0.37 1.25 -24.91
CA GLU A 5 0.31 2.52 -25.19
C GLU A 5 1.79 2.32 -25.58
N ALA A 6 2.30 1.08 -25.54
CA ALA A 6 3.68 0.78 -25.86
C ALA A 6 3.86 0.53 -27.37
N GLU A 7 4.82 1.23 -27.97
CA GLU A 7 5.27 0.92 -29.33
C GLU A 7 5.83 -0.51 -29.38
N HIS A 8 5.30 -1.35 -30.25
CA HIS A 8 5.65 -2.77 -30.39
C HIS A 8 5.60 -3.60 -29.08
N PRO A 9 4.40 -3.86 -28.51
CA PRO A 9 4.25 -4.44 -27.18
C PRO A 9 4.80 -5.86 -27.07
N ARG A 10 4.76 -6.67 -28.13
CA ARG A 10 5.24 -8.06 -28.13
C ARG A 10 6.75 -8.17 -27.87
N LYS A 11 7.54 -7.16 -28.25
CA LYS A 11 9.00 -7.17 -28.07
C LYS A 11 9.44 -6.35 -26.87
N ASN A 12 8.80 -5.20 -26.65
CA ASN A 12 9.23 -4.25 -25.63
C ASN A 12 8.73 -4.59 -24.23
N MET A 13 7.53 -5.17 -24.08
CA MET A 13 7.02 -5.59 -22.77
C MET A 13 7.87 -6.66 -22.07
N PRO A 14 8.26 -7.78 -22.71
CA PRO A 14 9.05 -8.78 -22.01
C PRO A 14 10.43 -8.23 -21.60
N ARG A 15 11.07 -7.41 -22.45
CA ARG A 15 12.34 -6.75 -22.11
C ARG A 15 12.22 -5.80 -20.92
N ALA A 16 11.17 -4.98 -20.89
CA ALA A 16 10.91 -4.07 -19.78
C ALA A 16 10.63 -4.83 -18.47
N PHE A 17 9.85 -5.90 -18.54
CA PHE A 17 9.53 -6.73 -17.37
C PHE A 17 10.78 -7.36 -16.75
N TYR A 18 11.63 -7.99 -17.56
CA TYR A 18 12.87 -8.58 -17.05
C TYR A 18 13.83 -7.53 -16.50
N SER A 19 13.95 -6.36 -17.14
CA SER A 19 14.77 -5.26 -16.61
C SER A 19 14.31 -4.80 -15.22
N VAL A 20 13.00 -4.63 -15.03
CA VAL A 20 12.43 -4.27 -13.72
C VAL A 20 12.66 -5.39 -12.71
N PHE A 21 12.49 -6.65 -13.11
CA PHE A 21 12.70 -7.81 -12.23
C PHE A 21 14.15 -7.92 -11.75
N TYR A 22 15.13 -7.82 -12.65
CA TYR A 22 16.55 -7.84 -12.29
C TYR A 22 16.91 -6.67 -11.40
N ARG A 23 16.42 -5.46 -11.72
CA ARG A 23 16.66 -4.26 -10.92
C ARG A 23 16.09 -4.41 -9.50
N LEU A 24 14.85 -4.88 -9.38
CA LEU A 24 14.20 -5.09 -8.08
C LEU A 24 14.94 -6.17 -7.28
N THR A 25 15.26 -7.31 -7.90
CA THR A 25 16.00 -8.39 -7.24
C THR A 25 17.36 -7.91 -6.72
N ALA A 26 18.13 -7.20 -7.55
CA ALA A 26 19.42 -6.66 -7.15
C ALA A 26 19.29 -5.70 -5.96
N PHE A 27 18.34 -4.75 -6.00
CA PHE A 27 18.13 -3.81 -4.89
C PHE A 27 17.70 -4.51 -3.60
N PHE A 28 16.85 -5.53 -3.67
CA PHE A 28 16.38 -6.25 -2.49
C PHE A 28 17.45 -7.16 -1.89
N VAL A 29 18.21 -7.88 -2.72
CA VAL A 29 19.27 -8.80 -2.24
C VAL A 29 20.47 -8.03 -1.71
N ILE A 30 20.93 -7.00 -2.43
CA ILE A 30 22.04 -6.16 -1.96
C ILE A 30 21.59 -5.33 -0.76
N GLY A 31 20.37 -4.79 -0.80
CA GLY A 31 19.80 -4.02 0.30
C GLY A 31 19.69 -4.82 1.59
N SER A 32 19.17 -6.05 1.53
CA SER A 32 19.06 -6.91 2.71
C SER A 32 20.42 -7.35 3.24
N LEU A 33 21.38 -7.66 2.35
CA LEU A 33 22.74 -8.00 2.73
C LEU A 33 23.43 -6.84 3.47
N CYS A 34 23.33 -5.61 2.94
CA CYS A 34 23.93 -4.44 3.58
C CYS A 34 23.38 -4.20 4.99
N ILE A 35 22.06 -4.34 5.20
CA ILE A 35 21.47 -4.22 6.54
C ILE A 35 21.95 -5.35 7.45
N GLY A 36 22.00 -6.59 6.94
CA GLY A 36 22.41 -7.75 7.73
C GLY A 36 23.86 -7.66 8.23
N ILE A 37 24.70 -6.89 7.55
CA ILE A 37 26.07 -6.57 7.99
C ILE A 37 26.08 -5.44 9.03
N VAL A 38 25.23 -4.43 8.86
CA VAL A 38 25.19 -3.24 9.73
C VAL A 38 24.51 -3.51 11.06
N VAL A 39 23.45 -4.31 11.09
CA VAL A 39 22.66 -4.60 12.29
C VAL A 39 22.89 -6.05 12.72
N PRO A 40 23.53 -6.29 13.88
CA PRO A 40 23.71 -7.64 14.37
C PRO A 40 22.37 -8.27 14.76
N TYR A 41 22.25 -9.59 14.57
CA TYR A 41 21.01 -10.34 14.90
C TYR A 41 20.68 -10.36 16.40
N ASN A 42 21.66 -10.07 17.25
CA ASN A 42 21.53 -10.08 18.71
C ASN A 42 21.21 -8.70 19.30
N ASP A 43 20.86 -7.73 18.47
CA ASP A 43 20.58 -6.38 18.94
C ASP A 43 19.28 -6.34 19.77
N PRO A 44 19.32 -5.79 21.00
CA PRO A 44 18.15 -5.75 21.87
C PRO A 44 17.02 -4.89 21.28
N ASP A 45 17.29 -3.85 20.50
CA ASP A 45 16.24 -3.02 19.88
C ASP A 45 15.57 -3.75 18.71
N LEU A 46 16.32 -4.57 17.97
CA LEU A 46 15.76 -5.47 16.95
C LEU A 46 14.92 -6.59 17.59
N LEU A 47 15.40 -7.20 18.68
CA LEU A 47 14.67 -8.23 19.42
C LEU A 47 13.42 -7.68 20.12
N ASN A 48 13.47 -6.45 20.62
CA ASN A 48 12.32 -5.75 21.18
C ASN A 48 11.30 -5.35 20.11
N ALA A 49 11.75 -4.99 18.91
CA ALA A 49 10.87 -4.73 17.77
C ALA A 49 10.16 -6.01 17.30
N LEU A 50 10.84 -7.15 17.32
CA LEU A 50 10.27 -8.45 16.98
C LEU A 50 9.29 -8.96 18.05
N SER A 51 9.63 -8.82 19.34
CA SER A 51 8.82 -9.34 20.46
C SER A 51 7.60 -8.49 20.78
N ASN A 52 7.70 -7.17 20.67
CA ASN A 52 6.61 -6.25 21.01
C ASN A 52 5.80 -5.77 19.79
N ALA A 53 6.09 -6.28 18.59
CA ALA A 53 5.39 -6.00 17.34
C ALA A 53 4.89 -4.54 17.23
N ARG A 54 5.81 -3.59 17.46
CA ARG A 54 5.44 -2.16 17.45
C ARG A 54 4.87 -1.82 16.07
N PRO A 55 3.65 -1.25 15.98
CA PRO A 55 3.04 -0.99 14.69
C PRO A 55 3.80 0.13 13.96
N GLY A 56 4.35 -0.17 12.78
CA GLY A 56 4.77 0.84 11.81
C GLY A 56 6.20 0.73 11.28
N ALA A 57 6.50 1.60 10.33
CA ALA A 57 7.80 1.68 9.64
C ALA A 57 8.98 1.99 10.59
N GLY A 58 8.73 2.40 11.83
CA GLY A 58 9.75 2.63 12.87
C GLY A 58 10.41 1.36 13.41
N SER A 59 9.84 0.18 13.16
CA SER A 59 10.46 -1.12 13.49
C SER A 59 11.23 -1.72 12.32
N SER A 60 11.37 -0.99 11.22
CA SER A 60 12.16 -1.43 10.08
C SER A 60 13.64 -1.49 10.47
N PRO A 61 14.36 -2.58 10.14
CA PRO A 61 15.79 -2.69 10.45
C PRO A 61 16.62 -1.60 9.74
N TYR A 62 16.11 -1.03 8.63
CA TYR A 62 16.70 0.15 8.00
C TYR A 62 16.65 1.39 8.89
N VAL A 63 15.56 1.59 9.64
CA VAL A 63 15.39 2.75 10.53
C VAL A 63 16.21 2.56 11.80
N ILE A 64 16.22 1.33 12.36
CA ILE A 64 17.02 0.96 13.54
C ILE A 64 18.51 1.19 13.27
N ALA A 65 19.02 0.79 12.09
CA ALA A 65 20.39 1.06 11.68
C ALA A 65 20.74 2.56 11.70
N MET A 66 19.79 3.43 11.31
CA MET A 66 19.97 4.88 11.29
C MET A 66 19.92 5.50 12.69
N GLU A 67 19.14 4.93 13.60
CA GLU A 67 19.13 5.32 15.01
C GLU A 67 20.48 4.99 15.68
N HIS A 68 21.09 3.84 15.36
CA HIS A 68 22.42 3.46 15.87
C HIS A 68 23.55 4.36 15.33
N LEU A 69 23.37 4.93 14.14
CA LEU A 69 24.27 5.94 13.57
C LEU A 69 24.15 7.31 14.26
N HIS A 70 23.28 7.46 15.26
CA HIS A 70 23.01 8.69 16.03
C HIS A 70 22.55 9.91 15.21
N ILE A 71 21.98 9.70 14.00
CA ILE A 71 21.49 10.80 13.14
C ILE A 71 19.99 11.02 13.36
N LYS A 72 19.64 12.00 14.20
CA LYS A 72 18.25 12.27 14.62
C LYS A 72 17.27 12.60 13.49
N VAL A 73 17.73 13.13 12.35
CA VAL A 73 16.84 13.60 11.27
C VAL A 73 16.60 12.53 10.20
N LEU A 74 17.52 11.57 10.06
CA LEU A 74 17.51 10.60 8.95
C LEU A 74 16.29 9.65 8.97
N PRO A 75 15.85 9.11 10.13
CA PRO A 75 14.64 8.30 10.23
C PRO A 75 13.38 9.00 9.71
N HIS A 76 13.23 10.30 10.00
CA HIS A 76 12.05 11.07 9.61
C HIS A 76 12.00 11.31 8.10
N ILE A 77 13.15 11.58 7.47
CA ILE A 77 13.26 11.75 6.01
C ILE A 77 12.89 10.45 5.30
N VAL A 78 13.42 9.32 5.76
CA VAL A 78 13.16 8.01 5.14
C VAL A 78 11.70 7.62 5.29
N ASN A 79 11.12 7.81 6.48
CA ASN A 79 9.69 7.57 6.69
C ASN A 79 8.81 8.46 5.80
N ALA A 80 9.15 9.75 5.66
CA ALA A 80 8.44 10.65 4.76
C ALA A 80 8.54 10.18 3.29
N LEU A 81 9.73 9.79 2.84
CA LEU A 81 9.98 9.31 1.48
C LEU A 81 9.19 8.03 1.18
N ILE A 82 9.15 7.07 2.11
CA ILE A 82 8.36 5.84 1.98
C ILE A 82 6.87 6.18 1.89
N LEU A 83 6.35 7.07 2.74
CA LEU A 83 4.95 7.49 2.71
C LEU A 83 4.60 8.18 1.37
N THR A 84 5.46 9.05 0.86
CA THR A 84 5.28 9.69 -0.45
C THR A 84 5.29 8.66 -1.59
N ALA A 85 6.20 7.68 -1.55
CA ALA A 85 6.28 6.62 -2.55
C ALA A 85 5.01 5.74 -2.54
N VAL A 86 4.52 5.37 -1.36
CA VAL A 86 3.28 4.59 -1.20
C VAL A 86 2.06 5.37 -1.68
N PHE A 87 1.99 6.67 -1.37
CA PHE A 87 0.90 7.53 -1.85
C PHE A 87 0.89 7.64 -3.38
N SER A 88 2.06 7.84 -4.00
CA SER A 88 2.20 7.88 -5.46
C SER A 88 1.76 6.56 -6.11
N ALA A 89 2.27 5.43 -5.60
CA ALA A 89 1.91 4.11 -6.11
C ALA A 89 0.40 3.81 -5.92
N GLY A 90 -0.18 4.21 -4.78
CA GLY A 90 -1.60 4.06 -4.49
C GLY A 90 -2.50 4.72 -5.52
N ASN A 91 -2.17 5.94 -5.95
CA ASN A 91 -2.92 6.66 -6.99
C ASN A 91 -2.90 5.90 -8.33
N SER A 92 -1.75 5.35 -8.73
CA SER A 92 -1.64 4.53 -9.95
C SER A 92 -2.44 3.23 -9.87
N TYR A 93 -2.48 2.58 -8.71
CA TYR A 93 -3.26 1.35 -8.53
C TYR A 93 -4.77 1.60 -8.58
N VAL A 94 -5.27 2.68 -7.96
CA VAL A 94 -6.70 3.05 -8.03
C VAL A 94 -7.10 3.37 -9.47
N TYR A 95 -6.23 4.08 -10.21
CA TYR A 95 -6.45 4.35 -11.63
C TYR A 95 -6.52 3.07 -12.47
N CYS A 96 -5.54 2.17 -12.33
CA CYS A 96 -5.50 0.91 -13.06
C CYS A 96 -6.72 0.02 -12.74
N ALA A 97 -7.05 -0.14 -11.45
CA ALA A 97 -8.18 -0.93 -11.00
C ALA A 97 -9.52 -0.43 -11.57
N SER A 98 -9.75 0.89 -11.52
CA SER A 98 -10.98 1.50 -12.03
C SER A 98 -11.15 1.30 -13.54
N ARG A 99 -10.05 1.32 -14.30
CA ARG A 99 -10.04 1.13 -15.76
C ARG A 99 -10.14 -0.32 -16.18
N THR A 100 -9.51 -1.24 -15.45
CA THR A 100 -9.72 -2.68 -15.64
C THR A 100 -11.17 -3.05 -15.38
N LEU A 101 -11.79 -2.49 -14.34
CA LEU A 101 -13.19 -2.71 -14.01
C LEU A 101 -14.14 -2.15 -15.09
N LEU A 102 -13.81 -0.99 -15.67
CA LEU A 102 -14.53 -0.46 -16.83
C LEU A 102 -14.41 -1.40 -18.05
N GLY A 103 -13.22 -1.96 -18.31
CA GLY A 103 -13.03 -2.94 -19.39
C GLY A 103 -13.95 -4.16 -19.22
N LEU A 104 -14.02 -4.69 -18.00
CA LEU A 104 -14.91 -5.81 -17.67
C LEU A 104 -16.41 -5.45 -17.81
N ALA A 105 -16.78 -4.21 -17.52
CA ALA A 105 -18.15 -3.72 -17.71
C ALA A 105 -18.52 -3.58 -19.20
N LEU A 106 -17.56 -3.14 -20.03
CA LEU A 106 -17.72 -3.07 -21.49
C LEU A 106 -17.88 -4.45 -22.13
N GLU A 107 -17.16 -5.45 -21.63
CA GLU A 107 -17.28 -6.87 -22.05
C GLU A 107 -18.55 -7.57 -21.52
N GLY A 108 -19.38 -6.88 -20.72
CA GLY A 108 -20.62 -7.42 -20.17
C GLY A 108 -20.43 -8.41 -19.01
N LYS A 109 -19.21 -8.54 -18.47
CA LYS A 109 -18.89 -9.41 -17.32
C LYS A 109 -19.16 -8.73 -15.97
N ALA A 110 -19.28 -7.41 -15.95
CA ALA A 110 -19.60 -6.58 -14.78
C ALA A 110 -20.89 -5.76 -15.02
N PRO A 111 -21.60 -5.29 -13.98
CA PRO A 111 -22.91 -4.66 -14.14
C PRO A 111 -22.85 -3.38 -15.00
N LYS A 112 -23.75 -3.27 -15.98
CA LYS A 112 -23.74 -2.22 -17.02
C LYS A 112 -23.76 -0.79 -16.48
N PHE A 113 -24.31 -0.59 -15.28
CA PHE A 113 -24.29 0.69 -14.56
C PHE A 113 -22.87 1.28 -14.42
N MET A 114 -21.85 0.43 -14.32
CA MET A 114 -20.46 0.83 -14.12
C MET A 114 -19.80 1.45 -15.38
N THR A 115 -20.46 1.36 -16.54
CA THR A 115 -19.99 1.92 -17.82
C THR A 115 -20.21 3.44 -17.93
N LYS A 116 -21.00 4.03 -17.04
CA LYS A 116 -21.27 5.48 -17.07
C LYS A 116 -19.99 6.28 -16.80
N CYS A 117 -19.56 7.04 -17.80
CA CYS A 117 -18.39 7.91 -17.75
C CYS A 117 -18.83 9.39 -17.66
N THR A 118 -18.08 10.18 -16.89
CA THR A 118 -18.20 11.65 -16.86
C THR A 118 -17.71 12.25 -18.19
N LYS A 119 -18.04 13.52 -18.47
CA LYS A 119 -17.57 14.30 -19.64
C LYS A 119 -16.05 14.24 -19.87
N ASN A 120 -15.27 14.06 -18.79
CA ASN A 120 -13.82 13.93 -18.81
C ASN A 120 -13.31 12.48 -19.01
N GLY A 121 -14.18 11.54 -19.39
CA GLY A 121 -13.81 10.14 -19.66
C GLY A 121 -13.49 9.29 -18.42
N VAL A 122 -13.85 9.76 -17.22
CA VAL A 122 -13.60 9.05 -15.96
C VAL A 122 -14.83 8.22 -15.55
N PRO A 123 -14.69 6.90 -15.30
CA PRO A 123 -15.80 6.06 -14.86
C PRO A 123 -16.07 6.24 -13.35
N ILE A 124 -16.94 7.20 -13.00
CA ILE A 124 -17.14 7.65 -11.61
C ILE A 124 -17.62 6.53 -10.67
N TYR A 125 -18.49 5.64 -11.16
CA TYR A 125 -19.01 4.53 -10.36
C TYR A 125 -17.98 3.43 -10.11
N CYS A 126 -17.08 3.18 -11.08
CA CYS A 126 -15.96 2.27 -10.89
C CYS A 126 -15.00 2.81 -9.83
N VAL A 127 -14.65 4.10 -9.93
CA VAL A 127 -13.75 4.77 -8.97
C VAL A 127 -14.36 4.76 -7.57
N GLY A 128 -15.65 5.11 -7.46
CA GLY A 128 -16.36 5.11 -6.18
C GLY A 128 -16.40 3.74 -5.51
N LEU A 129 -16.67 2.67 -6.28
CA LEU A 129 -16.67 1.31 -5.76
C LEU A 129 -15.29 0.85 -5.29
N VAL A 130 -14.24 1.12 -6.08
CA VAL A 130 -12.85 0.78 -5.71
C VAL A 130 -12.43 1.53 -4.45
N ASN A 131 -12.72 2.83 -4.37
CA ASN A 131 -12.40 3.64 -3.19
C ASN A 131 -13.15 3.16 -1.94
N TYR A 132 -14.45 2.88 -2.08
CA TYR A 132 -15.27 2.35 -1.00
C TYR A 132 -14.77 0.99 -0.49
N ALA A 133 -14.33 0.11 -1.40
CA ALA A 133 -13.75 -1.19 -1.04
C ALA A 133 -12.44 -1.02 -0.24
N ILE A 134 -11.57 -0.09 -0.64
CA ILE A 134 -10.30 0.21 0.06
C ILE A 134 -10.57 0.78 1.46
N ILE A 135 -11.52 1.72 1.59
CA ILE A 135 -11.93 2.29 2.88
C ILE A 135 -12.46 1.19 3.80
N SER A 136 -13.34 0.33 3.28
CA SER A 136 -13.92 -0.79 4.03
C SER A 136 -12.85 -1.77 4.51
N PHE A 137 -11.90 -2.13 3.64
CA PHE A 137 -10.79 -3.01 3.99
C PHE A 137 -9.89 -2.41 5.07
N THR A 138 -9.52 -1.15 4.92
CA THR A 138 -8.66 -0.43 5.88
C THR A 138 -9.35 -0.33 7.24
N TYR A 139 -10.65 -0.05 7.25
CA TYR A 139 -11.45 0.01 8.46
C TYR A 139 -11.49 -1.32 9.22
N ILE A 140 -11.69 -2.45 8.54
CA ILE A 140 -11.70 -3.78 9.18
C ILE A 140 -10.34 -4.05 9.86
N ARG A 141 -9.23 -3.71 9.20
CA ARG A 141 -7.88 -3.91 9.76
C ARG A 141 -7.61 -3.01 10.95
N PHE A 142 -8.01 -1.75 10.87
CA PHE A 142 -7.94 -0.81 11.98
C PHE A 142 -8.79 -1.28 13.16
N HIS A 143 -10.01 -1.77 12.91
CA HIS A 143 -10.88 -2.28 13.96
C HIS A 143 -10.30 -3.50 14.67
N LYS A 144 -9.71 -4.45 13.92
CA LYS A 144 -9.00 -5.60 14.49
C LYS A 144 -7.81 -5.17 15.35
N ALA A 145 -7.06 -4.14 14.92
CA ALA A 145 -5.96 -3.59 15.71
C ALA A 145 -6.44 -2.97 17.03
N LEU A 146 -7.54 -2.20 17.01
CA LEU A 146 -8.14 -1.63 18.23
C LEU A 146 -8.58 -2.71 19.23
N LYS A 147 -9.21 -3.78 18.72
CA LYS A 147 -9.63 -4.92 19.55
C LYS A 147 -8.42 -5.64 20.18
N ALA A 148 -7.33 -5.79 19.43
CA ALA A 148 -6.09 -6.39 19.94
C ALA A 148 -5.39 -5.52 21.00
N GLN A 149 -5.54 -4.20 20.92
CA GLN A 149 -4.98 -3.25 21.89
C GLN A 149 -5.88 -3.01 23.11
N GLY A 150 -7.07 -3.63 23.17
CA GLY A 150 -8.03 -3.44 24.26
C GLY A 150 -8.62 -2.03 24.33
N ILE A 151 -8.49 -1.22 23.26
CA ILE A 151 -8.96 0.17 23.22
C ILE A 151 -10.44 0.18 22.84
N ALA A 152 -11.29 0.65 23.76
CA ALA A 152 -12.72 0.78 23.51
C ALA A 152 -13.00 1.81 22.40
N ARG A 153 -13.88 1.48 21.45
CA ARG A 153 -14.27 2.37 20.33
C ARG A 153 -14.76 3.76 20.79
N GLU A 154 -15.25 3.87 22.02
CA GLU A 154 -15.71 5.12 22.64
C GLU A 154 -14.58 6.10 22.94
N SER A 155 -13.32 5.64 23.06
CA SER A 155 -12.19 6.52 23.37
C SER A 155 -11.66 7.27 22.14
N LEU A 156 -12.21 7.04 20.95
CA LEU A 156 -11.76 7.66 19.71
C LEU A 156 -12.43 9.03 19.50
N PRO A 157 -11.67 10.08 19.14
CA PRO A 157 -12.20 11.43 19.01
C PRO A 157 -13.32 11.60 17.98
N HIS A 158 -13.38 10.77 16.94
CA HIS A 158 -14.33 10.90 15.83
C HIS A 158 -14.95 9.56 15.46
N LYS A 159 -16.29 9.52 15.41
CA LYS A 159 -17.08 8.40 14.88
C LYS A 159 -17.90 8.90 13.69
N GLY A 160 -17.70 8.28 12.53
CA GLY A 160 -18.51 8.60 11.35
C GLY A 160 -19.83 7.84 11.41
N PHE A 161 -20.96 8.54 11.24
CA PHE A 161 -22.30 7.93 11.20
C PHE A 161 -22.46 6.96 10.02
N TRP A 162 -21.73 7.19 8.92
CA TRP A 162 -21.65 6.33 7.72
C TRP A 162 -20.26 5.69 7.58
N GLN A 163 -19.67 5.22 8.69
CA GLN A 163 -18.49 4.35 8.60
C GLN A 163 -18.81 3.19 7.64
N PRO A 164 -17.81 2.71 6.87
CA PRO A 164 -18.05 1.75 5.79
C PRO A 164 -18.94 0.62 6.31
N PHE A 165 -20.04 0.34 5.62
CA PHE A 165 -21.07 -0.59 6.05
C PHE A 165 -20.53 -1.97 6.42
N CYS A 166 -19.40 -2.37 5.82
CA CYS A 166 -18.67 -3.59 6.16
C CYS A 166 -18.17 -3.64 7.62
N GLY A 167 -18.04 -2.50 8.28
CA GLY A 167 -17.66 -2.38 9.69
C GLY A 167 -18.75 -2.76 10.70
N TYR A 168 -20.01 -2.82 10.25
CA TYR A 168 -21.15 -3.27 11.05
C TYR A 168 -21.37 -4.78 10.98
N VAL A 169 -20.73 -5.47 10.04
CA VAL A 169 -20.88 -6.93 9.86
C VAL A 169 -20.00 -7.71 10.85
N ASP A 170 -19.00 -7.06 11.44
CA ASP A 170 -18.09 -7.60 12.47
C ASP A 170 -18.48 -7.18 13.91
N THR A 171 -19.72 -6.72 14.16
CA THR A 171 -20.23 -6.47 15.54
C THR A 171 -20.57 -7.75 16.26
#